data_AF-A0A1F9MR21-F1
#
_entry.id   AF-A0A1F9MR21-F1
#
_cell.length_a   1.000
_cell.length_b   1.000
_cell.length_c   1.000
_cell.angle_alpha   90.00
_cell.angle_beta   90.00
_cell.angle_gamma   90.00
#
_symmetry.space_group_name_H-M   'P 1'
#
loop_
_entity.id
_entity.type
_entity.pdbx_description
1 polymer ?
#
loop_
_entity_poly.entity_id
_entity_poly.type
_entity_poly.pdbx_seq_one_letter_code
_entity_poly.pdbx_strand_id
1 'polypeptide(L)' 'MLATVTTKGQITIPMKIRKQYGIHPNDKIDFVVEGDKIILMPVKTLRDLRGSVTGLGGDPDLERQAAKKAVGLRTVEEMA' A
#
# COMPACT_ATOMS: atom_id res chain seq x y z
N MET A 1 3.34 -5.19 24.86
CA MET A 1 1.91 -4.78 24.90
C MET A 1 1.12 -6.03 24.55
N LEU A 2 0.05 -6.32 25.30
CA LEU A 2 -0.82 -7.47 25.04
C LEU A 2 -2.12 -6.97 24.40
N ALA A 3 -2.65 -7.72 23.45
CA ALA A 3 -3.96 -7.46 22.85
C ALA A 3 -4.70 -8.80 22.73
N THR A 4 -5.99 -8.78 23.04
CA THR A 4 -6.86 -9.96 22.98
C THR A 4 -7.55 -10.02 21.63
N VAL A 5 -7.59 -11.21 21.03
CA VAL A 5 -8.35 -11.46 19.80
C VAL A 5 -9.84 -11.50 20.14
N THR A 6 -10.66 -10.74 19.42
CA THR A 6 -12.11 -10.74 19.62
C THR A 6 -12.74 -12.05 19.13
N THR A 7 -13.99 -12.30 19.48
CA THR A 7 -14.75 -13.48 19.00
C THR A 7 -14.86 -13.55 17.48
N LYS A 8 -14.73 -12.42 16.78
CA LYS A 8 -14.72 -12.33 15.32
C LYS A 8 -13.33 -12.47 14.70
N GLY A 9 -12.30 -12.77 15.50
CA GLY A 9 -10.92 -12.90 15.01
C GLY A 9 -10.20 -11.57 14.78
N GLN A 10 -10.72 -10.44 15.29
CA GLN A 10 -10.10 -9.13 15.11
C GLN A 10 -9.11 -8.83 16.25
N ILE A 11 -8.04 -8.10 15.95
CA ILE A 11 -7.10 -7.57 16.94
C ILE A 11 -7.02 -6.05 16.85
N THR A 12 -7.03 -5.38 18.00
CA THR A 12 -6.92 -3.92 18.06
C THR A 12 -5.47 -3.49 18.05
N ILE A 13 -5.08 -2.64 17.10
CA ILE A 13 -3.75 -2.02 17.08
C ILE A 13 -3.73 -0.84 18.08
N PRO A 14 -2.90 -0.88 19.14
CA PRO A 14 -2.86 0.18 20.14
C PRO A 14 -2.47 1.54 19.54
N MET A 15 -2.98 2.62 20.12
CA MET A 15 -2.77 3.99 19.60
C MET A 15 -1.29 4.35 19.41
N LYS A 16 -0.40 3.90 20.31
CA LYS A 16 1.05 4.15 20.21
C LYS A 16 1.64 3.57 18.92
N ILE A 17 1.26 2.34 18.56
CA ILE A 17 1.71 1.67 17.33
C ILE A 17 1.12 2.35 16.10
N ARG A 18 -0.19 2.68 16.13
CA ARG A 18 -0.84 3.39 15.02
C ARG A 18 -0.15 4.72 14.69
N LYS A 19 0.18 5.52 15.72
CA LYS A 19 0.87 6.81 15.54
C LYS A 19 2.30 6.63 15.01
N GLN A 20 3.02 5.63 15.50
CA GLN A 20 4.40 5.37 15.07
C GLN A 20 4.50 4.94 13.61
N TYR A 21 3.55 4.12 13.15
CA TYR A 21 3.56 3.56 11.78
C TYR A 21 2.60 4.26 10.81
N GLY A 22 1.96 5.36 11.24
CA GLY A 22 1.03 6.13 10.41
C GLY A 22 -0.19 5.33 9.95
N ILE A 23 -0.74 4.46 10.81
CA ILE A 23 -1.88 3.59 10.47
C ILE A 23 -3.20 4.31 10.76
N HIS A 24 -3.95 4.57 9.70
CA HIS A 24 -5.23 5.23 9.68
C HIS A 24 -6.40 4.24 9.47
N PRO A 25 -7.63 4.63 9.84
CA PRO A 25 -8.80 3.83 9.49
C PRO A 25 -8.89 3.63 7.98
N ASN A 26 -9.24 2.41 7.55
CA ASN A 26 -9.30 1.96 6.15
C ASN A 26 -7.95 1.68 5.47
N ASP A 27 -6.83 1.82 6.19
CA ASP A 27 -5.55 1.34 5.67
C ASP A 27 -5.54 -0.18 5.56
N LYS A 28 -4.87 -0.67 4.52
CA LYS A 28 -4.65 -2.10 4.33
C LYS A 28 -3.34 -2.51 5.01
N ILE A 29 -3.38 -3.65 5.69
CA ILE A 29 -2.22 -4.27 6.32
C ILE A 29 -1.95 -5.59 5.60
N ASP A 30 -0.69 -5.80 5.22
CA ASP A 30 -0.18 -7.06 4.72
C ASP A 30 0.37 -7.90 5.87
N PHE A 31 0.12 -9.20 5.82
CA PHE A 31 0.53 -10.15 6.84
C PHE A 31 1.63 -11.02 6.29
N VAL A 32 2.86 -10.80 6.76
CA VAL A 32 4.02 -11.61 6.39
C VAL A 32 4.31 -12.57 7.53
N VAL A 33 4.44 -13.86 7.20
CA VAL A 33 4.79 -14.91 8.17
C VAL A 33 6.28 -15.21 8.04
N GLU A 34 7.03 -14.98 9.11
CA GLU A 34 8.46 -15.28 9.21
C GLU A 34 8.70 -16.23 10.39
N GLY A 35 8.77 -17.54 10.08
CA GLY A 35 8.90 -18.59 11.09
C GLY A 35 7.73 -18.55 12.07
N ASP A 36 8.03 -18.32 13.35
CA ASP A 36 7.05 -18.24 14.44
C ASP A 36 6.51 -16.82 14.69
N LYS A 37 6.77 -15.88 13.78
CA LYS A 37 6.36 -14.48 13.93
C LYS A 37 5.48 -14.03 12.78
N ILE A 38 4.54 -13.15 13.10
CA ILE A 38 3.71 -12.44 12.13
C ILE A 38 4.17 -10.98 12.11
N ILE A 39 4.51 -10.50 10.93
CA ILE A 39 4.88 -9.11 10.66
C ILE A 39 3.69 -8.43 10.00
N LEU A 40 3.30 -7.29 10.55
CA LEU A 40 2.23 -6.45 10.01
C LEU A 40 2.84 -5.28 9.25
N MET A 41 2.62 -5.23 7.93
CA MET A 41 3.14 -4.17 7.08
C MET A 41 2.00 -3.31 6.53
N PRO A 42 1.95 -1.99 6.84
CA PRO A 42 1.03 -1.08 6.18
C PRO A 42 1.29 -1.03 4.67
N VAL A 43 0.27 -1.31 3.88
CA VAL A 43 0.37 -1.28 2.41
C VAL A 43 0.30 0.16 1.96
N LYS A 44 1.37 0.64 1.33
CA LYS A 44 1.40 1.94 0.67
C LYS A 44 0.81 1.83 -0.73
N THR A 45 -0.06 2.76 -1.07
CA THR A 45 -0.57 2.93 -2.43
C THR A 45 0.36 3.81 -3.26
N LEU A 46 0.23 3.75 -4.59
CA LEU A 46 0.94 4.67 -5.50
C LEU A 46 0.65 6.15 -5.18
N ARG A 47 -0.51 6.46 -4.59
CA ARG A 47 -0.84 7.83 -4.17
C ARG A 47 0.00 8.29 -2.98
N ASP A 48 0.36 7.36 -2.08
CA ASP A 48 1.18 7.65 -0.91
C ASP A 48 2.65 7.90 -1.28
N LEU A 49 3.05 7.50 -2.48
CA LEU A 49 4.36 7.78 -3.06
C LEU A 49 4.39 9.08 -3.87
N ARG A 50 3.29 9.85 -3.91
CA ARG A 50 3.27 11.14 -4.63
C ARG A 50 4.33 12.08 -4.04
N GLY A 51 5.20 12.59 -4.91
CA GLY A 51 6.29 13.50 -4.51
C GLY A 51 7.51 12.80 -3.90
N SER A 52 7.56 11.46 -3.91
CA SER A 52 8.75 10.70 -3.49
C SER A 52 9.93 10.80 -4.46
N VAL A 53 9.69 11.25 -5.69
CA VAL A 53 10.69 11.48 -6.72
C VAL A 53 10.73 12.96 -7.10
N THR A 54 11.92 13.49 -7.28
CA THR A 54 12.12 14.84 -7.82
C THR A 54 11.62 14.88 -9.25
N GLY A 55 10.67 15.77 -9.56
CA GLY A 55 10.14 15.90 -10.90
C GLY A 55 11.25 16.28 -11.87
N LEU A 56 11.50 15.45 -12.88
CA LEU A 56 12.54 15.68 -13.89
C LEU A 56 12.18 16.78 -14.91
N GLY A 57 11.09 17.51 -14.67
CA GLY A 57 10.50 18.44 -15.63
C GLY A 57 9.73 17.69 -16.72
N GLY A 58 8.43 17.97 -16.82
CA GLY A 58 7.53 17.31 -17.77
C GLY A 58 6.09 17.79 -17.57
N ASP A 59 5.25 17.59 -18.58
CA ASP A 59 3.80 17.80 -18.46
C ASP A 59 3.16 16.51 -17.93
N PRO A 60 2.63 16.51 -16.68
CA PRO A 60 2.06 15.33 -16.05
C PRO A 60 0.89 14.72 -16.83
N ASP A 61 0.16 15.53 -17.61
CA ASP A 61 -1.01 15.06 -18.36
C ASP A 61 -0.59 14.30 -19.62
N LEU A 62 0.45 14.77 -20.31
CA LEU A 62 1.03 14.06 -21.45
C LEU A 62 1.65 12.73 -21.03
N GLU A 63 2.42 12.74 -19.94
CA GLU A 63 3.03 11.52 -19.39
C GLU A 63 1.97 10.50 -18.95
N ARG A 64 0.89 10.96 -18.30
CA ARG A 64 -0.22 10.10 -17.88
C ARG A 64 -0.95 9.48 -19.07
N GLN A 65 -1.15 10.23 -20.16
CA GLN A 65 -1.78 9.69 -21.37
C GLN A 65 -0.89 8.61 -22.03
N ALA A 66 0.41 8.89 -22.16
CA ALA A 66 1.37 7.93 -22.70
C ALA A 66 1.42 6.64 -21.86
N ALA A 67 1.48 6.76 -20.52
CA ALA A 67 1.49 5.63 -19.61
C ALA A 67 0.20 4.79 -19.70
N LYS A 68 -0.98 5.43 -19.75
CA LYS A 68 -2.26 4.73 -19.92
C LYS A 68 -2.30 3.92 -21.22
N LYS A 69 -1.85 4.50 -22.34
CA LYS A 69 -1.80 3.82 -23.63
C LYS A 69 -0.86 2.62 -23.60
N ALA A 70 0.33 2.78 -23.02
CA ALA A 70 1.33 1.73 -22.92
C ALA A 70 0.89 0.56 -22.03
N VAL A 71 0.23 0.83 -20.90
CA VAL A 71 -0.32 -0.23 -20.03
C VAL A 71 -1.43 -0.99 -20.73
N GLY A 72 -2.35 -0.27 -21.42
CA GLY A 72 -3.44 -0.90 -22.16
C GLY A 72 -2.97 -1.88 -23.23
N LEU A 73 -1.91 -1.54 -23.96
CA LEU A 73 -1.27 -2.43 -24.94
C LEU A 73 -0.73 -3.72 -24.30
N ARG A 74 0.01 -3.61 -23.19
CA ARG A 74 0.60 -4.76 -22.49
C ARG A 74 -0.46 -5.71 -21.94
N THR A 75 -1.54 -5.19 -21.37
CA THR A 75 -2.63 -6.02 -20.84
C THR A 75 -3.33 -6.82 -21.95
N VAL A 76 -3.42 -6.26 -23.17
CA VAL A 76 -3.99 -7.00 -24.31
C VAL A 76 -3.03 -8.10 -24.79
N GLU A 77 -1.72 -7.85 -24.78
CA GLU A 77 -0.70 -8.85 -25.14
C GLU A 77 -0.59 -10.00 -24.13
N GLU A 78 -0.72 -9.72 -22.83
CA GLU A 78 -0.66 -10.75 -21.77
C GLU A 78 -1.95 -11.60 -21.66
N MET A 79 -3.06 -11.13 -22.22
CA MET A 79 -4.36 -11.82 -22.20
C MET A 79 -4.69 -12.56 -23.51
N ALA A 80 -3.82 -12.49 -24.52
CA ALA A 80 -3.92 -13.21 -25.80
C ALA A 80 -3.06 -14.49 -25.79
#